data_AF-A0A2A8HPM4-F1
#
_entry.id   AF-A0A2A8HPM4-F1
#
_cell.length_a   1.000
_cell.length_b   1.000
_cell.length_c   1.000
_cell.angle_alpha   90.00
_cell.angle_beta   90.00
_cell.angle_gamma   90.00
#
_symmetry.space_group_name_H-M   'P 1'
#
loop_
_entity.id
_entity.type
_entity.pdbx_description
1 polymer ?
#
loop_
_entity_poly.entity_id
_entity_poly.type
_entity_poly.pdbx_seq_one_letter_code
_entity_poly.pdbx_strand_id
1 'polypeptide(L)' 'MTRPAQDIELVALIRPGSALARSWKLAKPTYGIYQYDKAFDRHELRFGDGAWQNLEPEHIPDLVLLEAYGTELVERLFDD' A
#
# COMPACT_ATOMS: atom_id res chain seq x y z
N MET A 1 -0.78 -12.40 8.32
CA MET A 1 -1.22 -11.19 9.04
C MET A 1 -2.69 -11.38 9.43
N THR A 2 -3.09 -10.93 10.62
CA THR A 2 -4.49 -10.92 11.04
C THR A 2 -5.27 -9.93 10.18
N ARG A 3 -6.49 -10.27 9.73
CA ARG A 3 -7.31 -9.34 8.93
C ARG A 3 -7.66 -8.09 9.74
N PRO A 4 -7.55 -6.89 9.13
CA PRO A 4 -7.97 -5.66 9.80
C PRO A 4 -9.47 -5.65 10.14
N ALA A 5 -9.82 -5.08 11.29
CA ALA A 5 -11.21 -4.97 11.73
C ALA A 5 -11.96 -3.78 11.08
N GLN A 6 -11.25 -2.91 10.38
CA GLN A 6 -11.72 -1.67 9.78
C GLN A 6 -10.96 -1.40 8.48
N ASP A 7 -11.47 -0.46 7.68
CA ASP A 7 -10.75 0.04 6.51
C ASP A 7 -9.43 0.68 6.95
N ILE A 8 -8.40 0.54 6.11
CA ILE A 8 -7.07 1.09 6.38
C ILE A 8 -6.63 1.91 5.19
N GLU A 9 -6.05 3.07 5.46
CA GLU A 9 -5.29 3.83 4.49
C GLU A 9 -3.94 4.22 5.09
N LEU A 10 -2.85 3.83 4.43
CA LEU A 10 -1.48 4.01 4.94
C LEU A 10 -0.52 4.33 3.81
N VAL A 11 0.54 5.09 4.12
CA VAL A 11 1.69 5.17 3.22
C VAL A 11 2.43 3.83 3.24
N ALA A 12 2.72 3.31 2.06
CA ALA A 12 3.43 2.05 1.88
C ALA A 12 4.66 2.24 1.01
N LEU A 13 5.79 1.71 1.47
CA LEU A 13 7.03 1.59 0.72
C LEU A 13 7.15 0.14 0.23
N ILE A 14 7.40 -0.06 -1.06
CA ILE A 14 7.65 -1.40 -1.60
C ILE A 14 9.11 -1.77 -1.33
N ARG A 15 9.34 -2.87 -0.59
CA ARG A 15 10.69 -3.32 -0.23
C ARG A 15 11.51 -3.56 -1.51
N PRO A 16 12.66 -2.90 -1.70
CA PRO A 16 13.49 -3.12 -2.88
C PRO A 16 13.91 -4.58 -3.02
N GLY A 17 13.80 -5.12 -4.24
CA GLY A 17 14.18 -6.49 -4.55
C GLY A 17 13.25 -7.58 -4.01
N SER A 18 12.11 -7.21 -3.43
CA SER A 18 11.05 -8.15 -3.04
C SER A 18 10.41 -8.87 -4.23
N ALA A 19 9.58 -9.87 -3.97
CA ALA A 19 8.89 -10.60 -5.04
C ALA A 19 7.95 -9.65 -5.81
N LEU A 20 7.21 -8.81 -5.10
CA LEU A 20 6.37 -7.76 -5.67
C LEU A 20 7.18 -6.76 -6.52
N ALA A 21 8.31 -6.26 -6.01
CA ALA A 21 9.12 -5.31 -6.76
C ALA A 21 9.66 -5.90 -8.07
N ARG A 22 10.00 -7.19 -8.06
CA ARG A 22 10.45 -7.93 -9.24
C ARG A 22 9.31 -8.20 -10.21
N SER A 23 8.14 -8.62 -9.72
CA SER A 23 6.97 -8.92 -10.58
C SER A 23 6.48 -7.68 -11.30
N TRP A 24 6.49 -6.53 -10.62
CA TRP A 24 6.08 -5.23 -11.17
C TRP A 24 7.22 -4.48 -11.89
N LYS A 25 8.41 -5.08 -11.99
CA LYS A 25 9.59 -4.51 -12.68
C LYS A 25 9.93 -3.09 -12.20
N LEU A 26 9.83 -2.86 -10.89
CA LEU A 26 10.11 -1.56 -10.29
C LEU A 26 11.61 -1.26 -10.33
N ALA A 27 12.00 -0.31 -11.17
CA ALA A 27 13.41 0.07 -11.37
C ALA A 27 13.99 0.90 -10.21
N LYS A 28 13.14 1.46 -9.35
CA LYS A 28 13.51 2.33 -8.23
C LYS A 28 12.68 1.98 -6.99
N PRO A 29 13.14 2.33 -5.78
CA PRO A 29 12.29 2.32 -4.59
C PRO A 29 11.00 3.08 -4.89
N THR A 30 9.87 2.42 -4.66
CA THR A 30 8.55 2.93 -5.02
C THR A 30 7.71 3.00 -3.77
N TYR A 31 6.90 4.04 -3.66
CA TYR A 31 5.93 4.22 -2.60
C TYR A 31 4.55 4.45 -3.20
N GLY A 32 3.53 4.20 -2.39
CA GLY A 32 2.14 4.47 -2.72
C GLY A 32 1.30 4.55 -1.47
N ILE A 33 0.00 4.68 -1.66
CA ILE A 33 -0.99 4.64 -0.59
C ILE A 33 -1.59 3.24 -0.62
N TYR A 34 -1.33 2.47 0.42
CA TYR A 34 -1.97 1.19 0.67
C TYR A 34 -3.38 1.43 1.19
N GLN A 35 -4.35 0.76 0.58
CA GLN A 35 -5.72 0.77 1.04
C GLN A 35 -6.20 -0.67 1.28
N TYR A 36 -6.88 -0.87 2.41
CA TYR A 36 -7.66 -2.07 2.69
C TYR A 36 -9.13 -1.68 2.80
N ASP A 37 -9.94 -2.28 1.94
CA ASP A 37 -11.40 -2.20 1.98
C ASP A 37 -11.95 -3.47 2.63
N LYS A 38 -12.51 -3.33 3.83
CA LYS A 38 -13.06 -4.45 4.60
C LYS A 38 -14.32 -5.03 3.96
N ALA A 39 -15.14 -4.21 3.32
CA ALA A 39 -16.42 -4.67 2.77
C ALA A 39 -16.21 -5.68 1.64
N PHE A 40 -15.11 -5.54 0.89
CA PHE A 40 -14.75 -6.41 -0.22
C PHE A 40 -13.51 -7.29 0.05
N ASP A 41 -12.93 -7.22 1.25
CA ASP A 41 -11.67 -7.89 1.62
C ASP A 41 -10.55 -7.62 0.59
N ARG A 42 -10.48 -6.36 0.13
CA ARG A 42 -9.64 -5.96 -1.00
C ARG A 42 -8.44 -5.15 -0.52
N HIS A 43 -7.26 -5.51 -1.01
CA HIS A 43 -6.01 -4.80 -0.75
C HIS A 43 -5.55 -4.12 -2.04
N GLU A 44 -5.26 -2.84 -1.99
CA GLU A 44 -4.88 -2.04 -3.16
C GLU A 44 -3.71 -1.13 -2.85
N LEU A 45 -2.97 -0.77 -3.90
CA LEU A 45 -1.96 0.27 -3.86
C LEU A 45 -2.30 1.34 -4.89
N ARG A 46 -2.45 2.59 -4.42
CA ARG A 46 -2.63 3.79 -5.23
C ARG A 46 -1.29 4.53 -5.38
N PHE A 47 -0.93 4.87 -6.60
CA PHE A 47 0.29 5.61 -6.92
C PHE A 47 0.00 7.10 -7.18
N GLY A 48 1.03 7.93 -7.11
CA GLY A 48 0.91 9.38 -7.31
C GLY A 48 0.54 9.82 -8.75
N ASP A 49 0.58 8.90 -9.71
CA ASP A 49 0.07 9.12 -11.08
C ASP A 49 -1.43 8.78 -11.21
N GLY A 50 -2.09 8.41 -10.11
CA GLY A 50 -3.48 7.99 -10.07
C GLY A 50 -3.70 6.53 -10.48
N ALA A 51 -2.64 5.76 -10.76
CA ALA A 51 -2.77 4.34 -11.05
C ALA A 51 -3.10 3.54 -9.78
N TRP A 52 -3.88 2.48 -9.97
CA TRP A 52 -4.29 1.55 -8.92
C TRP A 52 -3.88 0.13 -9.28
N GLN A 53 -3.37 -0.61 -8.31
CA GLN A 53 -3.08 -2.03 -8.47
C GLN A 53 -3.59 -2.84 -7.28
N ASN A 54 -4.28 -3.94 -7.59
CA ASN A 54 -4.68 -4.92 -6.58
C ASN A 54 -3.45 -5.64 -6.02
N LEU A 55 -3.48 -5.89 -4.71
CA LEU A 55 -2.49 -6.66 -3.99
C LEU A 55 -3.10 -7.99 -3.57
N GLU A 56 -2.55 -9.08 -4.08
CA GLU A 56 -2.78 -10.39 -3.46
C GLU A 56 -2.23 -10.42 -2.02
N PRO A 57 -2.83 -11.20 -1.10
CA PRO A 57 -2.37 -11.29 0.29
C PRO A 57 -0.89 -11.66 0.46
N GLU A 58 -0.33 -12.43 -0.49
CA GLU A 58 1.08 -12.81 -0.53
C GLU A 58 2.04 -11.65 -0.79
N HIS A 59 1.55 -10.54 -1.35
CA HIS A 59 2.35 -9.35 -1.63
C HIS A 59 2.41 -8.37 -0.44
N ILE A 60 1.49 -8.48 0.53
CA ILE A 60 1.44 -7.56 1.68
C ILE A 60 2.75 -7.58 2.50
N PRO A 61 3.40 -8.73 2.76
CA PRO A 61 4.69 -8.77 3.47
C PRO A 61 5.86 -8.09 2.74
N ASP A 62 5.71 -7.79 1.45
CA ASP A 62 6.68 -7.05 0.65
C ASP A 62 6.54 -5.53 0.81
N LEU A 63 5.49 -5.08 1.50
CA LEU A 63 5.28 -3.69 1.86
C LEU A 63 5.90 -3.39 3.23
N VAL A 64 6.42 -2.17 3.35
CA VAL A 64 6.71 -1.52 4.62
C VAL A 64 5.65 -0.45 4.80
N LEU A 65 4.68 -0.72 5.69
CA LEU A 65 3.59 0.19 5.99
C LEU A 65 4.03 1.18 7.05
N LEU A 66 3.85 2.47 6.79
CA LEU A 66 4.09 3.53 7.76
C LEU A 66 2.83 3.70 8.61
N GLU A 67 2.70 2.87 9.65
CA GLU A 67 1.53 2.84 10.54
C GLU A 67 1.36 4.14 11.36
N ALA A 68 2.43 4.92 11.51
CA ALA A 68 2.38 6.17 12.25
C ALA A 68 1.44 7.18 11.57
N TYR A 69 0.42 7.64 12.32
CA TYR A 69 -0.58 8.62 11.92
C TYR A 69 -1.60 8.17 10.85
N GLY A 70 -1.54 6.94 10.35
CA GLY A 70 -2.68 6.37 9.62
C GLY A 70 -3.11 7.17 8.38
N THR A 71 -4.43 7.28 8.22
CA THR A 71 -5.11 8.17 7.26
C THR A 71 -4.71 9.63 7.42
N GLU A 72 -4.51 10.13 8.65
CA GLU A 72 -4.10 11.53 8.90
C GLU A 72 -2.76 11.86 8.23
N LEU A 73 -1.82 10.89 8.17
CA LEU A 73 -0.58 11.08 7.43
C LEU A 73 -0.81 11.22 5.93
N VAL A 74 -1.72 10.40 5.40
CA VAL A 74 -2.04 10.37 3.98
C VAL A 74 -2.70 11.67 3.57
N GLU A 75 -3.72 12.11 4.30
CA GLU A 75 -4.38 13.40 4.10
C GLU A 75 -3.36 14.53 4.13
N ARG A 76 -2.51 14.61 5.17
CA ARG A 76 -1.52 15.69 5.30
C ARG A 76 -0.46 15.71 4.19
N LEU A 77 -0.09 14.56 3.63
CA LEU A 77 0.98 14.46 2.64
C LEU A 77 0.47 14.57 1.20
N PHE A 78 -0.78 14.20 0.93
CA PHE A 78 -1.27 13.97 -0.42
C PHE A 78 -2.63 14.60 -0.75
N ASP A 79 -3.40 15.05 0.25
CA ASP A 79 -4.64 15.80 0.02
C ASP A 79 -4.38 17.29 0.30
N ASP A 80 -4.71 18.16 -0.67
CA ASP A 80 -4.59 19.63 -0.60
C ASP A 80 -5.78 20.29 0.12
#